data_AF-A0A521DBT5-F1
#
_entry.id   AF-A0A521DBT5-F1
#
_cell.length_a   1.000
_cell.length_b   1.000
_cell.length_c   1.000
_cell.angle_alpha   90.00
_cell.angle_beta   90.00
_cell.angle_gamma   90.00
#
_symmetry.space_group_name_H-M   'P 1'
#
loop_
_entity.id
_entity.type
_entity.pdbx_description
1 polymer ?
#
loop_
_entity_poly.entity_id
_entity_poly.type
_entity_poly.pdbx_seq_one_letter_code
_entity_poly.pdbx_strand_id
1 'polypeptide(L)' 'MLQTFYNSFGFIGSISISFLIFLLFIFWLAGVAGISQLKDGKAKNVKLFFSIFFPPYPIVWLFWDMQTQSRLMKEESVD' A
#
# COMPACT_ATOMS: atom_id res chain seq x y z
N MET A 1 -15.01 -0.12 -22.08
CA MET A 1 -14.09 0.16 -20.94
C MET A 1 -12.65 -0.16 -21.30
N LEU A 2 -12.27 -1.43 -21.52
CA LEU A 2 -10.95 -1.78 -22.07
C LEU A 2 -10.70 -1.17 -23.46
N GLN A 3 -11.74 -1.16 -24.32
CA GLN A 3 -11.68 -0.51 -25.63
C GLN A 3 -11.40 1.01 -25.53
N THR A 4 -11.85 1.65 -24.46
CA THR A 4 -11.61 3.08 -24.20
C THR A 4 -10.17 3.32 -23.74
N PHE A 5 -9.62 2.45 -22.89
CA PHE A 5 -8.20 2.50 -22.51
C PHE A 5 -7.28 2.20 -23.71
N TYR A 6 -7.67 1.25 -24.56
CA TYR A 6 -6.92 0.88 -25.77
C TYR A 6 -6.88 2.02 -26.78
N ASN A 7 -8.00 2.73 -26.99
CA ASN A 7 -8.05 3.86 -27.91
C ASN A 7 -7.35 5.13 -27.38
N SER A 8 -7.26 5.32 -26.06
CA SER A 8 -6.61 6.51 -25.47
C SER A 8 -5.12 6.34 -25.18
N PHE A 9 -4.67 5.13 -24.82
CA PHE A 9 -3.30 4.86 -24.38
C PHE A 9 -2.58 3.77 -25.21
N GLY A 10 -3.26 3.17 -26.18
CA GLY A 10 -2.75 2.02 -26.93
C GLY A 10 -2.74 0.73 -26.10
N PHE A 11 -2.40 -0.38 -26.74
CA PHE A 11 -2.30 -1.70 -26.09
C PHE A 11 -1.33 -1.69 -24.90
N ILE A 12 -0.14 -1.14 -25.11
CA ILE A 12 0.92 -1.11 -24.10
C ILE A 12 0.50 -0.24 -22.90
N GLY A 13 -0.09 0.92 -23.14
CA GLY A 13 -0.51 1.81 -22.05
C GLY A 13 -1.66 1.22 -21.24
N SER A 14 -2.59 0.52 -21.90
CA SER A 14 -3.67 -0.22 -21.23
C SER A 14 -3.11 -1.28 -20.27
N ILE A 15 -2.14 -2.07 -20.73
CA ILE A 15 -1.48 -3.10 -19.93
C ILE A 15 -0.74 -2.46 -18.76
N SER A 16 0.06 -1.43 -19.00
CA SER A 16 0.81 -0.74 -17.95
C SER A 16 -0.11 -0.14 -16.88
N ILE A 17 -1.23 0.47 -17.27
CA ILE A 17 -2.21 1.05 -16.34
C ILE A 17 -2.91 -0.04 -15.53
N SER A 18 -3.38 -1.11 -16.16
CA SER A 18 -4.00 -2.23 -15.44
C SER A 18 -3.01 -2.88 -14.47
N PHE A 19 -1.75 -3.03 -14.88
CA PHE A 19 -0.69 -3.56 -14.02
C PHE A 19 -0.38 -2.63 -12.84
N LEU A 20 -0.32 -1.32 -13.07
CA LEU A 20 -0.09 -0.32 -12.02
C LEU A 20 -1.23 -0.30 -11.00
N ILE A 21 -2.49 -0.33 -11.45
CA ILE A 21 -3.66 -0.41 -10.56
C ILE A 21 -3.61 -1.69 -9.73
N PHE A 22 -3.21 -2.81 -10.33
CA PHE A 22 -3.05 -4.08 -9.63
C PHE A 22 -1.96 -4.00 -8.55
N LEU A 23 -0.81 -3.38 -8.83
CA LEU A 23 0.24 -3.16 -7.84
C LEU A 23 -0.22 -2.24 -6.70
N LEU A 24 -0.91 -1.14 -7.02
CA LEU A 24 -1.48 -0.25 -5.99
C LEU A 24 -2.47 -1.00 -5.09
N PHE A 25 -3.26 -1.90 -5.66
CA PHE A 25 -4.17 -2.75 -4.90
C PHE A 25 -3.45 -3.72 -3.97
N ILE A 26 -2.34 -4.32 -4.42
CA ILE A 26 -1.51 -5.18 -3.56
C ILE A 26 -0.91 -4.37 -2.40
N PHE A 27 -0.33 -3.20 -2.68
CA PHE A 27 0.23 -2.35 -1.62
C PHE A 27 -0.84 -1.86 -0.65
N TRP A 28 -2.05 -1.59 -1.14
CA TRP A 28 -3.19 -1.25 -0.31
C TRP A 28 -3.53 -2.38 0.68
N LEU A 29 -3.70 -3.61 0.19
CA LEU A 29 -3.98 -4.76 1.04
C LEU A 29 -2.85 -5.05 2.04
N ALA A 30 -1.60 -4.97 1.60
CA ALA A 30 -0.43 -5.15 2.46
C ALA A 30 -0.38 -4.09 3.58
N GLY A 31 -0.65 -2.83 3.25
CA GLY A 31 -0.67 -1.74 4.23
C GLY A 31 -1.81 -1.90 5.24
N VAL A 32 -3.00 -2.32 4.80
CA VAL A 32 -4.12 -2.64 5.69
C VAL A 32 -3.75 -3.79 6.63
N ALA A 33 -3.10 -4.85 6.12
CA ALA A 33 -2.65 -5.97 6.94
C ALA A 33 -1.62 -5.55 7.99
N GLY A 34 -0.63 -4.73 7.62
CA GLY A 34 0.37 -4.20 8.56
C GLY A 34 -0.25 -3.30 9.63
N ILE A 35 -1.21 -2.44 9.28
CA ILE A 35 -1.96 -1.62 10.26
C ILE A 35 -2.76 -2.52 11.21
N SER A 36 -3.33 -3.63 10.70
CA SER A 36 -4.08 -4.60 11.50
C SER A 36 -3.21 -5.30 12.56
N GLN A 37 -1.93 -5.51 12.25
CA GLN A 37 -0.94 -6.11 13.16
C GLN A 37 -0.44 -5.15 14.25
N LEU A 38 -0.72 -3.84 14.17
CA LEU A 38 -0.35 -2.90 15.22
C LEU A 38 -1.05 -3.23 16.55
N LYS A 39 -0.35 -2.95 17.66
CA LYS A 39 -0.83 -3.15 19.03
C LYS A 39 -2.21 -2.52 19.24
N ASP A 40 -3.11 -3.27 19.88
CA ASP A 40 -4.50 -2.86 20.06
C ASP A 40 -4.65 -1.54 20.81
N GLY A 41 -5.40 -0.61 20.22
CA GLY A 41 -5.73 0.69 20.79
C GLY A 41 -6.79 1.42 19.96
N LYS A 42 -7.46 2.43 20.55
CA LYS A 42 -8.51 3.21 19.84
C LYS A 42 -7.99 3.86 18.54
N ALA A 43 -6.71 4.18 18.48
CA ALA A 43 -6.05 4.70 17.28
C ALA A 43 -5.95 3.65 16.14
N LYS A 44 -5.93 2.35 16.44
CA LYS A 44 -5.89 1.27 15.44
C LYS A 44 -7.17 1.23 14.61
N ASN A 45 -8.33 1.25 15.28
CA ASN A 45 -9.64 1.21 14.60
C ASN A 45 -9.86 2.44 13.72
N VAL A 46 -9.43 3.61 14.18
CA VAL A 46 -9.50 4.84 13.38
C VAL A 46 -8.59 4.74 12.16
N LYS A 47 -7.33 4.31 12.32
CA LYS A 47 -6.39 4.11 11.20
C LYS A 47 -6.88 3.06 10.20
N LEU A 48 -7.48 1.97 10.67
CA LEU A 48 -8.05 0.92 9.82
C LEU A 48 -9.23 1.45 9.00
N PHE A 49 -10.12 2.22 9.62
CA PHE A 49 -11.25 2.86 8.95
C PHE A 49 -10.80 3.82 7.86
N PHE A 50 -9.82 4.69 8.15
CA PHE A 50 -9.24 5.59 7.15
C PHE A 50 -8.52 4.83 6.03
N SER A 51 -7.93 3.67 6.33
CA SER A 51 -7.24 2.87 5.32
C SER A 51 -8.18 2.25 4.30
N ILE A 52 -9.42 1.95 4.70
CA ILE A 52 -10.47 1.43 3.81
C ILE A 52 -11.03 2.54 2.92
N PHE A 53 -11.25 3.74 3.47
CA PHE A 53 -11.80 4.88 2.73
C PHE A 53 -10.79 5.60 1.84
N PHE A 54 -9.50 5.57 2.20
CA PHE A 54 -8.43 6.24 1.46
C PHE A 54 -7.29 5.27 1.14
N PRO A 55 -7.33 4.59 -0.02
CA PRO A 55 -6.29 3.65 -0.44
C PRO A 55 -4.85 4.18 -0.46
N PRO A 56 -4.58 5.48 -0.75
CA PRO A 56 -3.23 6.01 -0.70
C PRO A 56 -2.62 6.02 0.71
N TYR A 57 -3.44 6.14 1.76
CA TYR A 57 -3.00 6.24 3.15
C TYR A 57 -2.21 5.00 3.64
N PRO A 58 -2.73 3.77 3.54
CA PRO A 58 -2.01 2.57 3.97
C PRO A 58 -0.78 2.27 3.10
N ILE A 59 -0.76 2.73 1.84
CA ILE A 59 0.44 2.62 0.99
C ILE A 59 1.58 3.46 1.56
N VAL A 60 1.33 4.74 1.87
CA VAL A 60 2.34 5.62 2.50
C VAL A 60 2.77 5.08 3.86
N TRP A 61 1.81 4.57 4.64
CA TRP A 61 2.10 3.95 5.94
C TRP A 61 2.99 2.71 5.81
N LEU A 62 2.75 1.85 4.81
CA LEU A 62 3.57 0.67 4.52
C LEU A 62 5.04 1.05 4.27
N PHE A 63 5.30 2.08 3.46
CA PHE A 63 6.67 2.54 3.21
C PHE A 63 7.37 3.05 4.48
N TRP A 64 6.64 3.80 5.32
CA TRP A 64 7.16 4.27 6.60
C TRP A 64 7.47 3.12 7.56
N ASP A 65 6.56 2.13 7.62
CA ASP A 65 6.70 0.94 8.44
C ASP A 65 7.91 0.11 8.00
N MET A 66 8.06 -0.14 6.70
CA MET A 66 9.24 -0.80 6.13
C MET A 66 10.55 -0.07 6.48
N GLN A 67 10.56 1.26 6.42
CA GLN A 67 11.74 2.06 6.75
C GLN A 67 12.06 1.99 8.25
N THR A 68 11.04 2.03 9.10
CA THR A 68 11.17 1.82 10.55
C THR A 68 11.74 0.44 10.86
N GLN A 69 11.16 -0.62 10.29
CA GLN A 69 11.64 -1.99 10.47
C GLN A 69 13.08 -2.17 9.97
N SER A 70 13.43 -1.60 8.82
CA SER A 70 14.79 -1.65 8.26
C SER A 70 15.81 -0.97 9.17
N ARG A 71 15.43 0.11 9.88
CA ARG A 71 16.31 0.78 10.84
C ARG A 71 16.51 -0.05 12.10
N LEU A 72 15.42 -0.60 12.65
CA LEU A 72 15.47 -1.45 13.85
C LEU A 72 16.33 -2.70 13.64
N MET A 73 16.18 -3.38 12.50
CA MET A 73 17.01 -4.55 12.15
C MET A 73 18.50 -4.20 12.00
N LYS A 74 18.81 -2.96 11.58
CA LYS A 74 20.20 -2.49 11.48
C LYS A 74 20.81 -2.21 12.86
N GLU A 75 20.03 -1.65 13.78
CA GLU A 75 20.48 -1.39 15.16
C GLU A 75 20.72 -2.70 15.92
N GLU A 76 19.87 -3.71 15.74
CA GLU A 76 20.02 -5.04 16.37
C GLU A 76 21.23 -5.84 15.84
N SER A 77 21.77 -5.49 14.67
CA SER A 77 22.94 -6.16 14.06
C SER A 77 24.31 -5.62 14.51
N VAL A 78 24.33 -4.60 15.39
CA VAL A 78 25.55 -3.91 15.84
C VAL A 78 25.88 -4.20 17.32
N ASP A 79 25.00 -4.90 18.05
CA ASP A 79 25.27 -5.47 19.39
C ASP A 79 25.68 -6.95 19.31
#